data_AF-A0A842YFL1-F1
#
_entry.id   AF-A0A842YFL1-F1
#
_cell.length_a   1.000
_cell.length_b   1.000
_cell.length_c   1.000
_cell.angle_alpha   90.00
_cell.angle_beta   90.00
_cell.angle_gamma   90.00
#
_symmetry.space_group_name_H-M   'P 1'
#
loop_
_entity.id
_entity.type
_entity.pdbx_description
1 polymer ?
#
loop_
_entity_poly.entity_id
_entity_poly.type
_entity_poly.pdbx_seq_one_letter_code
_entity_poly.pdbx_strand_id
1 'polypeptide(L)'
;MLIQCLFDNPETKEEEVGVYFAYNYVNTDIAQAAGREIWGYPRKRADISLKWKGDTLTGTAKRDGVTLLKATCTLDDDGEWIDSGPNINIKMIPSVTGVGYDMAVLTAAYLTYDIKKGRSGEVEVKFKNGPNDDFSKVEVESSFIGLYFDCNITLPAGKVVGEVKL
;
A
#
# COMPACT_ATOMS: atom_id res chain seq x y z
N MET A 1 -4.12 -1.44 -0.66
CA MET A 1 -5.02 -0.74 0.27
C MET A 1 -4.19 -0.24 1.42
N LEU A 2 -4.19 1.07 1.58
CA LEU A 2 -3.51 1.79 2.64
C LEU A 2 -4.57 2.29 3.61
N ILE A 3 -4.27 2.28 4.89
CA ILE A 3 -5.15 2.77 5.95
C ILE A 3 -4.33 3.81 6.71
N GLN A 4 -4.83 5.05 6.77
CA GLN A 4 -4.21 6.07 7.59
C GLN A 4 -4.27 5.63 9.06
N CYS A 5 -3.15 5.79 9.77
CA CYS A 5 -3.04 5.38 11.16
C CYS A 5 -2.24 6.41 11.97
N LEU A 6 -2.46 6.39 13.27
CA LEU A 6 -1.62 7.07 14.24
C LEU A 6 -0.67 6.05 14.88
N PHE A 7 0.55 6.45 15.17
CA PHE A 7 1.52 5.64 15.90
C PHE A 7 2.41 6.51 16.78
N ASP A 8 2.82 5.97 17.93
CA ASP A 8 3.81 6.62 18.79
C ASP A 8 5.21 6.44 18.18
N ASN A 9 5.86 7.55 17.79
CA ASN A 9 7.24 7.49 17.31
C ASN A 9 8.22 7.44 18.51
N PRO A 10 8.97 6.34 18.69
CA PRO A 10 9.86 6.20 19.85
C PRO A 10 11.10 7.10 19.80
N GLU A 11 11.46 7.65 18.64
CA GLU A 11 12.59 8.58 18.51
C GLU A 11 12.18 10.01 18.88
N THR A 12 11.06 10.50 18.34
CA THR A 12 10.58 11.88 18.59
C THR A 12 9.78 12.00 19.89
N LYS A 13 9.24 10.89 20.41
CA LYS A 13 8.33 10.85 21.57
C LYS A 13 6.98 11.54 21.32
N GLU A 14 6.59 11.63 20.06
CA GLU A 14 5.33 12.24 19.62
C GLU A 14 4.50 11.23 18.81
N GLU A 15 3.20 11.45 18.75
CA GLU A 15 2.30 10.72 17.87
C GLU A 15 2.46 11.26 16.43
N GLU A 16 2.62 10.35 15.47
CA GLU A 16 2.73 10.68 14.05
C GLU A 16 1.61 10.02 13.25
N VAL A 17 1.20 10.70 12.18
CA VAL A 17 0.28 10.16 11.16
C VAL A 17 1.10 9.42 10.11
N GLY A 18 0.76 8.17 9.84
CA GLY A 18 1.34 7.38 8.75
C GLY A 18 0.29 6.56 8.00
N VAL A 19 0.76 5.68 7.13
CA VAL A 19 -0.10 4.78 6.35
C VAL A 19 0.28 3.32 6.53
N TYR A 20 -0.64 2.54 7.08
CA TYR A 20 -0.54 1.10 7.23
C TYR A 20 -0.96 0.36 5.96
N PHE A 21 -0.13 -0.56 5.48
CA PHE A 21 -0.46 -1.39 4.33
C PHE A 21 -1.26 -2.61 4.81
N ALA A 22 -2.57 -2.62 4.58
CA ALA A 22 -3.42 -3.79 4.85
C ALA A 22 -3.36 -4.82 3.70
N TYR A 23 -3.27 -4.34 2.46
CA TYR A 23 -3.11 -5.17 1.26
C TYR A 23 -2.10 -4.53 0.32
N ASN A 24 -1.12 -5.30 -0.16
CA ASN A 24 -0.17 -4.83 -1.16
C ASN A 24 0.08 -5.91 -2.22
N TYR A 25 0.00 -5.52 -3.49
CA TYR A 25 0.19 -6.44 -4.60
C TYR A 25 1.32 -5.94 -5.50
N VAL A 26 2.13 -6.89 -5.99
CA VAL A 26 3.25 -6.64 -6.91
C VAL A 26 3.31 -7.72 -7.97
N ASN A 27 3.99 -7.46 -9.09
CA ASN A 27 4.08 -8.39 -10.21
C ASN A 27 5.49 -9.03 -10.38
N THR A 28 6.46 -8.69 -9.52
CA THR A 28 7.79 -9.30 -9.49
C THR A 28 8.08 -9.95 -8.15
N ASP A 29 8.96 -10.94 -8.17
CA ASP A 29 9.43 -11.70 -7.00
C ASP A 29 10.37 -10.85 -6.14
N ILE A 30 11.30 -10.11 -6.75
CA ILE A 30 12.20 -9.19 -6.06
C ILE A 30 11.40 -8.18 -5.26
N ALA A 31 10.36 -7.58 -5.86
CA ALA A 31 9.50 -6.65 -5.14
C ALA A 31 8.76 -7.34 -3.98
N GLN A 32 8.29 -8.58 -4.17
CA GLN A 32 7.61 -9.32 -3.11
C GLN A 32 8.56 -9.65 -1.95
N ALA A 33 9.70 -10.29 -2.24
CA ALA A 33 10.68 -10.70 -1.25
C ALA A 33 11.22 -9.50 -0.48
N ALA A 34 11.75 -8.48 -1.18
CA ALA A 34 12.30 -7.29 -0.54
C ALA A 34 11.25 -6.58 0.33
N GLY A 35 10.01 -6.45 -0.15
CA GLY A 35 8.95 -5.82 0.62
C GLY A 35 8.67 -6.53 1.94
N ARG A 36 8.59 -7.87 1.92
CA ARG A 36 8.29 -8.68 3.10
C ARG A 36 9.48 -8.78 4.06
N GLU A 37 10.67 -9.03 3.52
CA GLU A 37 11.85 -9.42 4.29
C GLU A 37 12.65 -8.21 4.82
N ILE A 38 12.55 -7.05 4.16
CA ILE A 38 13.25 -5.84 4.60
C ILE A 38 12.31 -5.01 5.49
N TRP A 39 11.16 -4.59 4.95
CA TRP A 39 10.26 -3.61 5.56
C TRP A 39 8.94 -4.17 6.10
N GLY A 40 8.62 -5.45 5.89
CA GLY A 40 7.36 -6.03 6.37
C GLY A 40 6.10 -5.68 5.56
N TYR A 41 6.21 -5.14 4.35
CA TYR A 41 5.04 -4.94 3.48
C TYR A 41 4.34 -6.29 3.24
N PRO A 42 3.00 -6.39 3.32
CA PRO A 42 2.26 -7.65 3.13
C PRO A 42 2.08 -7.98 1.65
N ARG A 43 3.17 -7.95 0.88
CA ARG A 43 3.16 -8.13 -0.58
C ARG A 43 2.72 -9.54 -0.95
N LYS A 44 1.83 -9.60 -1.93
CA LYS A 44 1.41 -10.81 -2.66
C LYS A 44 1.59 -10.61 -4.17
N ARG A 45 1.86 -11.67 -4.93
CA ARG A 45 1.96 -11.64 -6.39
C ARG A 45 0.57 -11.49 -7.04
N ALA A 46 0.44 -10.55 -7.98
CA ALA A 46 -0.76 -10.35 -8.80
C ALA A 46 -0.40 -9.86 -10.20
N ASP A 47 -1.31 -10.06 -11.15
CA ASP A 47 -1.28 -9.41 -12.46
C ASP A 47 -1.82 -7.99 -12.31
N ILE A 48 -0.97 -6.99 -12.59
CA ILE A 48 -1.31 -5.57 -12.44
C ILE A 48 -1.33 -4.92 -13.81
N SER A 49 -2.35 -4.12 -14.09
CA SER A 49 -2.43 -3.35 -15.35
C SER A 49 -2.92 -1.93 -15.12
N LEU A 50 -2.38 -1.00 -15.91
CA LEU A 50 -2.83 0.38 -16.03
C LEU A 50 -3.09 0.63 -17.53
N LYS A 51 -4.30 1.05 -17.88
CA LYS A 51 -4.71 1.27 -19.27
C LYS A 51 -5.37 2.63 -19.44
N TRP A 52 -4.85 3.42 -20.39
CA TRP A 52 -5.39 4.72 -20.75
C TRP A 52 -6.37 4.62 -21.91
N LYS A 53 -7.44 5.42 -21.86
CA LYS A 53 -8.34 5.71 -22.98
C LYS A 53 -8.78 7.18 -22.88
N GLY A 54 -8.16 8.06 -23.67
CA GLY A 54 -8.30 9.50 -23.48
C GLY A 54 -7.81 9.88 -22.09
N ASP A 55 -8.64 10.64 -21.35
CA ASP A 55 -8.34 11.06 -19.97
C ASP A 55 -8.77 10.03 -18.90
N THR A 56 -9.32 8.90 -19.31
CA THR A 56 -9.69 7.83 -18.39
C THR A 56 -8.55 6.83 -18.21
N LEU A 57 -8.13 6.61 -16.96
CA LEU A 57 -7.21 5.56 -16.53
C LEU A 57 -8.00 4.43 -15.86
N THR A 58 -7.82 3.20 -16.33
CA THR A 58 -8.31 2.00 -15.64
C THR A 58 -7.14 1.21 -15.06
N GLY A 59 -7.11 1.05 -13.75
CA GLY A 59 -6.15 0.22 -13.02
C GLY A 59 -6.79 -1.07 -12.51
N THR A 60 -6.08 -2.19 -12.59
CA THR A 60 -6.55 -3.48 -12.07
C THR A 60 -5.46 -4.26 -11.35
N ALA A 61 -5.83 -4.98 -10.29
CA ALA A 61 -5.04 -6.06 -9.71
C ALA A 61 -5.84 -7.37 -9.79
N LYS A 62 -5.29 -8.38 -10.48
CA LYS A 62 -5.90 -9.70 -10.66
C LYS A 62 -5.02 -10.77 -10.01
N ARG A 63 -5.64 -11.63 -9.20
CA ARG A 63 -4.95 -12.73 -8.51
C ARG A 63 -5.88 -13.93 -8.44
N ASP A 64 -5.32 -15.13 -8.63
CA ASP A 64 -6.07 -16.40 -8.60
C ASP A 64 -7.31 -16.39 -9.50
N GLY A 65 -7.18 -15.80 -10.69
CA GLY A 65 -8.27 -15.69 -11.68
C GLY A 65 -9.28 -14.57 -11.41
N VAL A 66 -9.23 -13.90 -10.26
CA VAL A 66 -10.20 -12.86 -9.85
C VAL A 66 -9.58 -11.47 -9.96
N THR A 67 -10.28 -10.53 -10.61
CA THR A 67 -9.94 -9.10 -10.51
C THR A 67 -10.38 -8.60 -9.15
N LEU A 68 -9.43 -8.59 -8.21
CA LEU A 68 -9.65 -8.21 -6.80
C LEU A 68 -9.95 -6.72 -6.66
N LEU A 69 -9.24 -5.90 -7.42
CA LEU A 69 -9.40 -4.45 -7.41
C LEU A 69 -9.48 -3.94 -8.84
N LYS A 70 -10.47 -3.08 -9.09
CA LYS A 70 -10.54 -2.24 -10.29
C LYS A 70 -10.81 -0.81 -9.88
N ALA A 71 -9.98 0.12 -10.33
CA ALA A 71 -10.21 1.55 -10.21
C ALA A 71 -10.33 2.14 -11.62
N THR A 72 -11.33 2.99 -11.83
CA THR A 72 -11.49 3.77 -13.07
C THR A 72 -11.49 5.24 -12.68
N CYS A 73 -10.52 6.00 -13.16
CA CYS A 73 -10.41 7.43 -12.89
C CYS A 73 -10.58 8.20 -14.20
N THR A 74 -11.41 9.24 -14.22
CA THR A 74 -11.37 10.27 -15.27
C THR A 74 -10.53 11.42 -14.72
N LEU A 75 -9.38 11.69 -15.36
CA LEU A 75 -8.33 12.53 -14.80
C LEU A 75 -8.21 13.86 -15.55
N ASP A 76 -9.25 14.69 -15.50
CA ASP A 76 -9.40 15.93 -16.27
C ASP A 76 -8.91 17.20 -15.58
N ASP A 77 -8.50 17.11 -14.30
CA ASP A 77 -7.96 18.22 -13.52
C ASP A 77 -6.46 18.06 -13.19
N ASP A 78 -5.82 19.16 -12.77
CA ASP A 78 -4.47 19.13 -12.19
C ASP A 78 -4.50 18.42 -10.83
N GLY A 79 -3.47 17.60 -10.54
CA GLY A 79 -3.38 16.84 -9.30
C GLY A 79 -2.38 17.44 -8.32
N GLU A 80 -2.83 17.68 -7.08
CA GLU A 80 -1.96 18.09 -5.98
C GLU A 80 -1.48 16.90 -5.16
N TRP A 81 -0.17 16.84 -4.88
CA TRP A 81 0.41 15.77 -4.06
C TRP A 81 -0.11 15.84 -2.62
N ILE A 82 -0.55 14.70 -2.11
CA ILE A 82 -0.98 14.55 -0.72
C ILE A 82 0.05 13.68 -0.01
N ASP A 83 0.82 14.28 0.89
CA ASP A 83 1.71 13.52 1.75
C ASP A 83 0.88 12.74 2.78
N SER A 84 1.11 11.43 2.85
CA SER A 84 0.40 10.51 3.71
C SER A 84 1.23 10.05 4.92
N GLY A 85 2.42 10.62 5.09
CA GLY A 85 3.36 10.26 6.15
C GLY A 85 4.16 8.99 5.83
N PRO A 86 4.86 8.43 6.82
CA PRO A 86 5.67 7.23 6.65
C PRO A 86 4.79 5.99 6.38
N ASN A 87 5.39 5.03 5.67
CA ASN A 87 4.80 3.72 5.48
C ASN A 87 4.98 2.88 6.75
N ILE A 88 3.86 2.48 7.36
CA ILE A 88 3.83 1.64 8.55
C ILE A 88 3.50 0.20 8.16
N ASN A 89 4.23 -0.75 8.71
CA ASN A 89 4.02 -2.18 8.46
C ASN A 89 4.28 -3.02 9.71
N ILE A 90 3.78 -4.25 9.70
CA ILE A 90 4.10 -5.28 10.68
C ILE A 90 5.04 -6.29 10.00
N LYS A 91 6.32 -6.28 10.38
CA LYS A 91 7.30 -7.24 9.90
C LYS A 91 7.26 -8.48 10.77
N MET A 92 6.68 -9.55 10.24
CA MET A 92 6.60 -10.86 10.90
C MET A 92 7.29 -11.94 10.09
N ILE A 93 8.23 -12.64 10.72
CA ILE A 93 8.94 -13.80 10.17
C ILE A 93 8.66 -15.00 11.08
N PRO A 94 7.87 -16.00 10.60
CA PRO A 94 7.60 -17.21 11.36
C PRO A 94 8.88 -17.98 11.68
N SER A 95 8.94 -18.61 12.86
CA SER A 95 10.09 -19.43 13.23
C SER A 95 10.15 -20.71 12.39
N VAL A 96 11.37 -21.16 12.05
CA VAL A 96 11.60 -22.45 11.38
C VAL A 96 11.10 -23.65 12.19
N THR A 97 10.94 -23.48 13.51
CA THR A 97 10.36 -24.50 14.39
C THR A 97 8.86 -24.73 14.16
N GLY A 98 8.19 -23.83 13.42
CA GLY A 98 6.74 -23.81 13.24
C GLY A 98 5.99 -23.26 14.46
N VAL A 99 6.69 -22.84 15.52
CA VAL A 99 6.12 -22.28 16.75
C VAL A 99 6.63 -20.85 16.94
N GLY A 100 5.71 -19.89 17.01
CA GLY A 100 6.05 -18.49 17.21
C GLY A 100 6.74 -17.83 16.02
N TYR A 101 7.48 -16.77 16.29
CA TYR A 101 8.09 -15.89 15.28
C TYR A 101 9.54 -15.59 15.67
N ASP A 102 10.44 -15.65 14.69
CA ASP A 102 11.82 -15.18 14.87
C ASP A 102 11.89 -13.65 14.85
N MET A 103 10.87 -12.99 14.27
CA MET A 103 10.73 -11.53 14.28
C MET A 103 9.25 -11.15 14.25
N ALA A 104 8.85 -10.18 15.09
CA ALA A 104 7.52 -9.58 15.08
C ALA A 104 7.60 -8.12 15.57
N VAL A 105 7.72 -7.18 14.64
CA VAL A 105 7.94 -5.76 14.96
C VAL A 105 7.08 -4.85 14.08
N LEU A 106 6.73 -3.68 14.62
CA LEU A 106 6.21 -2.56 13.86
C LEU A 106 7.36 -1.79 13.23
N THR A 107 7.24 -1.46 11.95
CA THR A 107 8.26 -0.73 11.20
C THR A 107 7.69 0.51 10.54
N ALA A 108 8.47 1.59 10.52
CA ALA A 108 8.17 2.80 9.76
C ALA A 108 9.26 3.04 8.70
N ALA A 109 8.84 3.40 7.49
CA ALA A 109 9.76 3.85 6.43
C ALA A 109 9.35 5.25 5.96
N TYR A 110 10.30 6.18 5.99
CA TYR A 110 10.10 7.58 5.61
C TYR A 110 10.59 7.78 4.17
N LEU A 111 9.67 7.80 3.22
CA LEU A 111 9.99 7.86 1.80
C LEU A 111 10.29 9.30 1.39
N THR A 112 11.11 9.47 0.35
CA THR A 112 11.28 10.77 -0.31
C THR A 112 10.64 10.74 -1.70
N TYR A 113 10.01 11.85 -2.05
CA TYR A 113 9.22 11.99 -3.26
C TYR A 113 9.72 13.18 -4.07
N ASP A 114 9.86 12.98 -5.37
CA ASP A 114 10.17 14.02 -6.35
C ASP A 114 9.08 13.97 -7.42
N ILE A 115 8.05 14.79 -7.21
CA ILE A 115 6.81 14.82 -7.98
C ILE A 115 7.04 15.62 -9.27
N LYS A 116 6.73 15.01 -10.42
CA LYS A 116 6.94 15.63 -11.75
C LYS A 116 5.66 16.18 -12.34
N LYS A 117 4.59 15.38 -12.31
CA LYS A 117 3.29 15.75 -12.84
C LYS A 117 2.19 15.05 -12.06
N GLY A 118 1.11 15.76 -11.78
CA GLY A 118 -0.09 15.22 -11.15
C GLY A 118 -1.32 15.46 -12.01
N ARG A 119 -2.25 14.51 -12.01
CA ARG A 119 -3.61 14.67 -12.52
C ARG A 119 -4.60 14.19 -11.48
N SER A 120 -5.76 14.80 -11.43
CA SER A 120 -6.85 14.41 -10.55
C SER A 120 -8.19 14.36 -11.27
N GLY A 121 -9.19 13.81 -10.60
CA GLY A 121 -10.57 13.81 -11.06
C GLY A 121 -11.41 12.71 -10.40
N GLU A 122 -12.58 12.41 -10.96
CA GLU A 122 -13.50 11.43 -10.38
C GLU A 122 -12.95 9.99 -10.44
N VAL A 123 -13.26 9.19 -9.42
CA VAL A 123 -12.85 7.78 -9.35
C VAL A 123 -13.99 6.88 -8.92
N GLU A 124 -14.10 5.73 -9.59
CA GLU A 124 -14.91 4.59 -9.15
C GLU A 124 -13.98 3.43 -8.79
N VAL A 125 -14.14 2.86 -7.58
CA VAL A 125 -13.36 1.70 -7.11
C VAL A 125 -14.28 0.52 -6.84
N LYS A 126 -13.87 -0.67 -7.29
CA LYS A 126 -14.56 -1.94 -7.06
C LYS A 126 -13.61 -2.95 -6.44
N PHE A 127 -14.08 -3.61 -5.39
CA PHE A 127 -13.41 -4.72 -4.74
C PHE A 127 -14.17 -6.03 -5.00
N LYS A 128 -13.43 -7.14 -5.05
CA LYS A 128 -13.99 -8.49 -5.06
C LYS A 128 -13.18 -9.40 -4.16
N ASN A 129 -13.86 -10.29 -3.46
CA ASN A 129 -13.22 -11.37 -2.72
C ASN A 129 -12.60 -12.38 -3.70
N GLY A 130 -11.41 -12.84 -3.37
CA GLY A 130 -10.74 -13.96 -4.01
C GLY A 130 -10.52 -15.11 -3.02
N PRO A 131 -10.01 -16.25 -3.49
CA PRO A 131 -9.77 -17.42 -2.63
C PRO A 131 -8.81 -17.15 -1.45
N ASN A 132 -7.87 -16.22 -1.60
CA ASN A 132 -6.82 -15.91 -0.63
C ASN A 132 -6.80 -14.43 -0.20
N ASP A 133 -7.85 -13.68 -0.57
CA ASP A 133 -7.93 -12.23 -0.42
C ASP A 133 -9.37 -11.84 -0.09
N ASP A 134 -9.60 -11.48 1.18
CA ASP A 134 -10.92 -11.20 1.72
C ASP A 134 -11.15 -9.70 1.94
N PHE A 135 -11.96 -9.12 1.06
CA PHE A 135 -12.41 -7.73 1.15
C PHE A 135 -13.82 -7.63 1.74
N SER A 136 -14.40 -8.68 2.31
CA SER A 136 -15.78 -8.64 2.84
C SER A 136 -15.95 -7.67 4.00
N LYS A 137 -14.84 -7.29 4.66
CA LYS A 137 -14.79 -6.30 5.74
C LYS A 137 -14.56 -4.87 5.25
N VAL A 138 -14.38 -4.67 3.95
CA VAL A 138 -14.15 -3.36 3.34
C VAL A 138 -15.44 -2.90 2.69
N GLU A 139 -16.06 -1.89 3.28
CA GLU A 139 -17.21 -1.20 2.71
C GLU A 139 -16.76 0.10 2.05
N VAL A 140 -17.22 0.34 0.82
CA VAL A 140 -16.95 1.60 0.11
C VAL A 140 -18.15 2.52 0.33
N GLU A 141 -18.03 3.40 1.31
CA GLU A 141 -19.09 4.38 1.60
C GLU A 141 -19.13 5.51 0.57
N SER A 142 -17.95 6.00 0.18
CA SER A 142 -17.80 7.04 -0.83
C SER A 142 -16.41 6.98 -1.47
N SER A 143 -16.32 7.55 -2.66
CA SER A 143 -15.07 7.77 -3.39
C SER A 143 -14.81 9.27 -3.47
N PHE A 144 -13.61 9.71 -3.07
CA PHE A 144 -13.31 11.13 -2.96
C PHE A 144 -12.65 11.67 -4.23
N ILE A 145 -11.43 11.22 -4.55
CA ILE A 145 -10.66 11.71 -5.69
C ILE A 145 -9.74 10.60 -6.23
N GLY A 146 -9.64 10.52 -7.55
CA GLY A 146 -8.62 9.73 -8.24
C GLY A 146 -7.39 10.59 -8.46
N LEU A 147 -6.21 10.05 -8.15
CA LEU A 147 -4.94 10.74 -8.37
C LEU A 147 -4.01 9.88 -9.21
N TYR A 148 -3.32 10.50 -10.15
CA TYR A 148 -2.23 9.91 -10.93
C TYR A 148 -1.03 10.83 -10.90
N PHE A 149 0.15 10.28 -10.54
CA PHE A 149 1.39 11.03 -10.51
C PHE A 149 2.51 10.32 -11.26
N ASP A 150 3.22 11.09 -12.08
CA ASP A 150 4.58 10.74 -12.51
C ASP A 150 5.55 11.28 -11.45
N CYS A 151 6.30 10.40 -10.80
CA CYS A 151 7.20 10.77 -9.71
C CYS A 151 8.38 9.81 -9.58
N ASN A 152 9.45 10.29 -8.95
CA ASN A 152 10.49 9.44 -8.42
C ASN A 152 10.24 9.23 -6.93
N ILE A 153 10.36 7.98 -6.48
CA ILE A 153 10.17 7.61 -5.08
C ILE A 153 11.43 6.87 -4.62
N THR A 154 12.03 7.33 -3.52
CA THR A 154 13.09 6.59 -2.83
C THR A 154 12.52 5.97 -1.56
N LEU A 155 12.65 4.65 -1.44
CA LEU A 155 12.34 3.90 -0.24
C LEU A 155 13.64 3.57 0.50
N PRO A 156 13.99 4.30 1.58
CA PRO A 156 15.20 4.04 2.34
C PRO A 156 15.02 2.86 3.31
N ALA A 157 16.04 2.59 4.12
CA ALA A 157 15.94 1.64 5.23
C ALA A 157 14.80 2.03 6.19
N GLY A 158 14.08 1.03 6.70
CA GLY A 158 13.04 1.24 7.72
C GLY A 158 13.61 1.35 9.13
N LYS A 159 12.79 1.83 10.05
CA LYS A 159 13.04 1.87 11.50
C LYS A 159 12.08 0.93 12.20
N VAL A 160 12.53 0.29 13.29
CA VAL A 160 11.62 -0.40 14.21
C VAL A 160 11.01 0.63 15.13
N VAL A 161 9.68 0.72 15.15
CA VAL A 161 8.92 1.71 15.93
C VAL A 161 8.10 1.09 17.07
N GLY A 162 8.07 -0.23 17.16
CA GLY A 162 7.41 -0.93 18.27
C GLY A 162 7.54 -2.44 18.15
N GLU A 163 7.22 -3.13 19.25
CA GLU A 163 7.09 -4.58 19.28
C GLU A 163 5.63 -4.98 19.07
N VAL A 164 5.42 -6.14 18.46
CA VAL A 164 4.07 -6.71 18.30
C VAL A 164 3.86 -7.71 19.42
N LYS A 165 2.85 -7.48 20.27
CA LYS A 165 2.43 -8.45 21.29
C LYS A 165 1.51 -9.48 20.63
N LEU A 166 1.96 -10.73 20.58
CA LEU A 166 1.30 -11.87 19.94
C LEU A 166 0.79 -12.88 20.96
#